data_AF-A0A9W3DF77-F1
#
_entry.id   AF-A0A9W3DF77-F1
#
_cell.length_a   1.000
_cell.length_b   1.000
_cell.length_c   1.000
_cell.angle_alpha   90.00
_cell.angle_beta   90.00
_cell.angle_gamma   90.00
#
_symmetry.space_group_name_H-M   'P 1'
#
loop_
_entity.id
_entity.type
_entity.pdbx_description
1 polymer ?
#
loop_
_entity_poly.entity_id
_entity_poly.type
_entity_poly.pdbx_seq_one_letter_code
_entity_poly.pdbx_strand_id
1 'polypeptide(L)'
;MPITPEEPSRRDYAITTRLGVGSTGRRLQLCTNHFNVSLGLPDVVFYQYTVSITTGDGENVQGKGISRKIIGQLYKTYSSDLDGKRLAFDGEKTLCTVGPLPRNDFDFQVILEGSFSKRDCGLSGGGTPSGSSKRSKLSFLPRSYRVQIHFSAKVPLKSVLVTQRGVDTSDNDSQDAVRVLDIVLRQQAAERGCLLVRQAFFHNDMNSVDVGGGVIGIRGFRSSFRPIHEGLSLNIDVSTTMVLKPGPVIEFLKANQNVELPRQIDWIKASKMLKHLRVKASHRNMEFKIIGLSAKPCNQQLFSMKIKDGECEGQTKEITVYEYFKQTYTEPTYSAYLPCLDVGKPDRPNYLPLEFCSLVSLQRYTKPLSVRQRALLVEKSRQKPLERIKALNDAMDTYCYDKDPFLAGSGISIEKQMSLAEGRVLNPPMLKFGKNEDFLPSNGRWNFNKKHATPRYSFITWVAMRGSLGSAYEGVMVDQYMGDWETLIRLIVDDTGWSKVKVFVMRYMFQATIYMIWRERNRRRHGEKAVPTMSMVSQLDKNMRNQLTVIRSRGDEKFEGGMAYWFEAR
;
A
#
# COMPACT_ATOMS: atom_id res chain seq x y z
N MET A 1 -58.21 -4.84 3.25
CA MET A 1 -57.06 -3.91 3.37
C MET A 1 -55.79 -4.74 3.42
N PRO A 2 -54.78 -4.46 2.58
CA PRO A 2 -53.51 -5.18 2.66
C PRO A 2 -52.75 -4.70 3.90
N ILE A 3 -52.36 -5.64 4.76
CA ILE A 3 -51.54 -5.38 5.95
C ILE A 3 -50.11 -5.18 5.45
N THR A 4 -49.63 -3.94 5.49
CA THR A 4 -48.21 -3.64 5.29
C THR A 4 -47.39 -4.24 6.43
N PRO A 5 -46.32 -5.00 6.15
CA PRO A 5 -45.46 -5.52 7.20
C PRO A 5 -44.68 -4.38 7.85
N GLU A 6 -44.76 -4.26 9.18
CA GLU A 6 -43.94 -3.32 9.95
C GLU A 6 -42.46 -3.60 9.70
N GLU A 7 -41.72 -2.59 9.25
CA GLU A 7 -40.27 -2.66 9.18
C GLU A 7 -39.71 -2.87 10.60
N PRO A 8 -38.76 -3.81 10.80
CA PRO A 8 -38.18 -4.03 12.11
C PRO A 8 -37.41 -2.77 12.55
N SER A 9 -37.79 -2.24 13.72
CA SER A 9 -37.12 -1.09 14.34
C SER A 9 -35.60 -1.29 14.34
N ARG A 10 -34.89 -0.26 13.87
CA ARG A 10 -33.43 -0.23 13.80
C ARG A 10 -32.91 -0.30 15.25
N ARG A 11 -32.30 -1.41 15.63
CA ARG A 11 -31.71 -1.57 16.97
C ARG A 11 -30.54 -0.59 17.11
N ASP A 12 -30.65 0.36 18.01
CA ASP A 12 -29.58 1.28 18.36
C ASP A 12 -28.55 0.56 19.22
N TYR A 13 -27.45 0.16 18.61
CA TYR A 13 -26.29 -0.37 19.32
C TYR A 13 -25.39 0.80 19.74
N ALA A 14 -25.37 1.12 21.04
CA ALA A 14 -24.41 2.08 21.60
C ALA A 14 -23.11 1.38 21.99
N ILE A 15 -21.97 2.03 21.78
CA ILE A 15 -20.67 1.56 22.25
C ILE A 15 -20.64 1.73 23.78
N THR A 16 -20.29 0.67 24.52
CA THR A 16 -20.20 0.72 25.99
C THR A 16 -19.12 1.70 26.46
N THR A 17 -19.47 2.56 27.42
CA THR A 17 -18.54 3.51 28.04
C THR A 17 -17.53 2.79 28.94
N ARG A 18 -16.34 3.39 29.11
CA ARG A 18 -15.29 2.82 29.97
C ARG A 18 -15.70 2.94 31.44
N LEU A 19 -15.90 1.80 32.09
CA LEU A 19 -16.28 1.73 33.52
C LEU A 19 -15.15 2.10 34.50
N GLY A 20 -13.89 2.03 34.07
CA GLY A 20 -12.74 2.37 34.90
C GLY A 20 -11.40 2.00 34.30
N VAL A 21 -10.33 2.19 35.07
CA VAL A 21 -8.96 1.82 34.72
C VAL A 21 -8.55 0.58 35.52
N GLY A 22 -7.95 -0.41 34.87
CA GLY A 22 -7.49 -1.62 35.58
C GLY A 22 -6.39 -1.31 36.61
N SER A 23 -6.29 -2.15 37.64
CA SER A 23 -5.31 -2.00 38.73
C SER A 23 -4.26 -3.12 38.80
N THR A 24 -4.47 -4.23 38.08
CA THR A 24 -3.62 -5.43 38.15
C THR A 24 -2.33 -5.32 37.33
N GLY A 25 -1.29 -6.03 37.75
CA GLY A 25 0.00 -6.13 37.05
C GLY A 25 1.07 -5.16 37.56
N ARG A 26 2.32 -5.39 37.15
CA ARG A 26 3.46 -4.54 37.51
C ARG A 26 3.48 -3.26 36.68
N ARG A 27 3.53 -2.10 37.33
CA ARG A 27 3.61 -0.78 36.68
C ARG A 27 4.95 -0.57 35.97
N LEU A 28 4.94 0.13 34.86
CA LEU A 28 6.13 0.57 34.13
C LEU A 28 5.84 1.85 33.33
N GLN A 29 6.88 2.63 33.04
CA GLN A 29 6.75 3.80 32.19
C GLN A 29 6.99 3.42 30.72
N LEU A 30 6.05 3.80 29.85
CA LEU A 30 6.10 3.59 28.42
C LEU A 30 6.23 4.92 27.70
N CYS A 31 7.03 4.93 26.64
CA CYS A 31 7.02 6.01 25.66
C CYS A 31 6.06 5.61 24.53
N THR A 32 5.18 6.51 24.14
CA THR A 32 4.22 6.29 23.05
C THR A 32 4.59 7.13 21.83
N ASN A 33 4.10 6.75 20.66
CA ASN A 33 4.27 7.55 19.44
C ASN A 33 3.18 8.63 19.29
N HIS A 34 2.66 9.10 20.42
CA HIS A 34 1.75 10.23 20.53
C HIS A 34 2.53 11.46 20.98
N PHE A 35 2.12 12.61 20.47
CA PHE A 35 2.63 13.92 20.84
C PHE A 35 1.44 14.75 21.33
N ASN A 36 1.54 15.34 22.51
CA ASN A 36 0.43 16.10 23.09
C ASN A 36 0.17 17.36 22.27
N VAL A 37 -1.11 17.71 22.13
CA VAL A 37 -1.55 18.90 21.41
C VAL A 37 -2.28 19.82 22.37
N SER A 38 -1.75 21.02 22.52
CA SER A 38 -2.34 22.09 23.32
C SER A 38 -3.20 22.99 22.46
N LEU A 39 -4.38 23.35 22.95
CA LEU A 39 -5.32 24.24 22.28
C LEU A 39 -5.35 25.57 23.03
N GLY A 40 -4.65 26.58 22.52
CA GLY A 40 -4.63 27.92 23.12
C GLY A 40 -5.90 28.73 22.88
N LEU A 41 -6.68 28.40 21.84
CA LEU A 41 -7.92 29.09 21.47
C LEU A 41 -9.06 28.08 21.24
N PRO A 42 -9.72 27.60 22.30
CA PRO A 42 -10.75 26.55 22.18
C PRO A 42 -12.02 27.01 21.45
N ASP A 43 -12.31 28.30 21.43
CA ASP A 43 -13.51 28.89 20.80
C ASP A 43 -13.39 29.08 19.28
N VAL A 44 -12.25 28.69 18.68
CA VAL A 44 -12.07 28.75 17.23
C VAL A 44 -13.10 27.84 16.54
N VAL A 45 -13.68 28.36 15.46
CA VAL A 45 -14.61 27.62 14.61
C VAL A 45 -14.01 27.50 13.23
N PHE A 46 -13.90 26.26 12.74
CA PHE A 46 -13.54 25.99 11.36
C PHE A 46 -14.77 26.12 10.48
N TYR A 47 -14.58 26.68 9.29
CA TYR A 47 -15.62 26.82 8.28
C TYR A 47 -15.32 25.87 7.13
N GLN A 48 -16.26 24.98 6.86
CA GLN A 48 -16.18 23.99 5.79
C GLN A 48 -16.99 24.47 4.58
N TYR A 49 -16.37 24.36 3.42
CA TYR A 49 -16.91 24.73 2.12
C TYR A 49 -16.83 23.53 1.16
N THR A 50 -17.84 23.38 0.33
CA THR A 50 -17.88 22.41 -0.77
C THR A 50 -17.36 23.07 -2.04
N VAL A 51 -16.38 22.43 -2.67
CA VAL A 51 -15.74 22.87 -3.91
C VAL A 51 -16.18 21.98 -5.06
N SER A 52 -16.66 22.61 -6.13
CA SER A 52 -16.87 21.97 -7.43
C SER A 52 -15.91 22.57 -8.46
N ILE A 53 -15.24 21.71 -9.23
CA ILE A 53 -14.29 22.12 -10.27
C ILE A 53 -14.73 21.52 -11.58
N THR A 54 -15.17 22.37 -12.50
CA THR A 54 -15.60 21.99 -13.85
C THR A 54 -14.65 22.57 -14.90
N THR A 55 -14.48 21.82 -15.98
CA THR A 55 -13.81 22.31 -17.18
C THR A 55 -14.75 23.18 -18.01
N GLY A 56 -14.22 23.96 -18.95
CA GLY A 56 -15.05 24.72 -19.91
C GLY A 56 -16.07 23.86 -20.69
N ASP A 57 -15.81 22.54 -20.81
CA ASP A 57 -16.69 21.56 -21.46
C ASP A 57 -17.79 21.03 -20.50
N GLY A 58 -17.88 21.52 -19.26
CA GLY A 58 -18.85 21.08 -18.25
C GLY A 58 -18.47 19.79 -17.50
N GLU A 59 -17.36 19.14 -17.85
CA GLU A 59 -16.92 17.91 -17.17
C GLU A 59 -16.23 18.20 -15.83
N ASN A 60 -16.52 17.39 -14.82
CA ASN A 60 -15.87 17.43 -13.50
C ASN A 60 -14.40 17.00 -13.59
N VAL A 61 -13.50 17.77 -12.95
CA VAL A 61 -12.08 17.44 -12.92
C VAL A 61 -11.80 16.24 -12.02
N GLN A 62 -11.26 15.17 -12.59
CA GLN A 62 -10.86 13.98 -11.86
C GLN A 62 -9.35 13.97 -11.59
N GLY A 63 -8.96 14.06 -10.31
CA GLY A 63 -7.59 13.81 -9.86
C GLY A 63 -7.11 14.80 -8.80
N LYS A 64 -6.87 14.28 -7.59
CA LYS A 64 -6.58 15.13 -6.42
C LYS A 64 -5.37 16.06 -6.55
N GLY A 65 -4.38 15.68 -7.35
CA GLY A 65 -3.19 16.51 -7.59
C GLY A 65 -3.48 17.73 -8.48
N ILE A 66 -4.35 17.57 -9.48
CA ILE A 66 -4.74 18.66 -10.38
C ILE A 66 -5.66 19.62 -9.64
N SER A 67 -6.66 19.10 -8.90
CA SER A 67 -7.56 19.93 -8.10
C SER A 67 -6.81 20.81 -7.09
N ARG A 68 -5.78 20.26 -6.40
CA ARG A 68 -4.92 21.06 -5.51
C ARG A 68 -4.15 22.15 -6.25
N LYS A 69 -3.63 21.86 -7.45
CA LYS A 69 -2.92 22.88 -8.26
C LYS A 69 -3.87 23.99 -8.70
N ILE A 70 -5.11 23.66 -9.08
CA ILE A 70 -6.13 24.64 -9.44
C ILE A 70 -6.46 25.53 -8.25
N ILE A 71 -6.72 24.96 -7.07
CA ILE A 71 -6.98 25.75 -5.85
C ILE A 71 -5.76 26.57 -5.42
N GLY A 72 -4.54 26.04 -5.57
CA GLY A 72 -3.31 26.80 -5.34
C GLY A 72 -3.19 28.00 -6.29
N GLN A 73 -3.55 27.85 -7.56
CA GLN A 73 -3.55 28.95 -8.53
C GLN A 73 -4.68 29.96 -8.26
N LEU A 74 -5.86 29.47 -7.86
CA LEU A 74 -6.99 30.29 -7.42
C LEU A 74 -6.55 31.18 -6.26
N TYR A 75 -5.93 30.58 -5.24
CA TYR A 75 -5.46 31.31 -4.07
C TYR A 75 -4.43 32.38 -4.43
N LYS A 76 -3.50 32.10 -5.36
CA LYS A 76 -2.54 33.10 -5.84
C LYS A 76 -3.18 34.27 -6.58
N THR A 77 -4.30 34.03 -7.26
CA THR A 77 -4.95 35.04 -8.12
C THR A 77 -5.98 35.86 -7.36
N TYR A 78 -6.77 35.21 -6.50
CA TYR A 78 -7.93 35.79 -5.80
C TYR A 78 -7.75 35.79 -4.27
N SER A 79 -6.50 35.86 -3.77
CA SER A 79 -6.22 35.87 -2.33
C SER A 79 -6.95 36.99 -1.60
N SER A 80 -7.00 38.18 -2.21
CA SER A 80 -7.66 39.37 -1.64
C SER A 80 -9.17 39.19 -1.51
N ASP A 81 -9.81 38.54 -2.48
CA ASP A 81 -11.26 38.23 -2.45
C ASP A 81 -11.62 37.21 -1.35
N LEU A 82 -10.62 36.42 -0.93
CA LEU A 82 -10.72 35.42 0.13
C LEU A 82 -10.16 35.94 1.48
N ASP A 83 -10.00 37.26 1.63
CA ASP A 83 -9.52 37.91 2.86
C ASP A 83 -8.12 37.43 3.29
N GLY A 84 -7.29 36.99 2.33
CA GLY A 84 -5.94 36.50 2.59
C GLY A 84 -5.87 35.23 3.46
N LYS A 85 -7.00 34.52 3.64
CA LYS A 85 -7.07 33.39 4.59
C LYS A 85 -6.42 32.13 4.07
N ARG A 86 -5.67 31.45 4.94
CA ARG A 86 -5.06 30.16 4.63
C ARG A 86 -6.13 29.10 4.35
N LEU A 87 -6.01 28.44 3.21
CA LEU A 87 -6.93 27.41 2.73
C LEU A 87 -6.38 26.00 2.99
N ALA A 88 -7.19 25.11 3.55
CA ALA A 88 -6.88 23.68 3.66
C ALA A 88 -7.83 22.85 2.78
N PHE A 89 -7.30 22.17 1.76
CA PHE A 89 -8.12 21.46 0.76
C PHE A 89 -7.80 19.95 0.72
N ASP A 90 -8.83 19.12 0.77
CA ASP A 90 -8.69 17.65 0.73
C ASP A 90 -8.26 17.11 -0.65
N GLY A 91 -8.30 17.95 -1.68
CA GLY A 91 -7.99 17.60 -3.07
C GLY A 91 -9.19 17.10 -3.86
N GLU A 92 -10.38 17.04 -3.28
CA GLU A 92 -11.62 16.58 -3.93
C GLU A 92 -12.70 17.64 -3.84
N LYS A 93 -13.39 17.74 -2.70
CA LYS A 93 -14.59 18.57 -2.53
C LYS A 93 -14.57 19.41 -1.27
N THR A 94 -13.70 19.12 -0.30
CA THR A 94 -13.78 19.76 1.02
C THR A 94 -12.66 20.77 1.19
N LEU A 95 -13.06 22.03 1.39
CA LEU A 95 -12.17 23.15 1.68
C LEU A 95 -12.49 23.67 3.09
N CYS A 96 -11.45 23.89 3.89
CA CYS A 96 -11.59 24.37 5.26
C CYS A 96 -10.79 25.66 5.46
N THR A 97 -11.30 26.54 6.31
CA THR A 97 -10.66 27.81 6.71
C THR A 97 -10.84 28.05 8.21
N VAL A 98 -9.96 28.88 8.79
CA VAL A 98 -10.10 29.38 10.15
C VAL A 98 -10.92 30.67 10.10
N GLY A 99 -12.14 30.65 10.64
CA GLY A 99 -13.11 31.75 10.50
C GLY A 99 -13.83 31.80 9.14
N PRO A 100 -14.87 32.64 8.99
CA PRO A 100 -15.70 32.70 7.78
C PRO A 100 -15.00 33.42 6.63
N LEU A 101 -15.18 32.97 5.39
CA LEU A 101 -14.90 33.76 4.19
C LEU A 101 -15.90 34.93 4.02
N PRO A 102 -15.56 35.99 3.26
CA PRO A 102 -16.43 37.18 3.12
C PRO A 102 -17.83 36.91 2.53
N ARG A 103 -18.00 35.81 1.79
CA ARG A 103 -19.27 35.38 1.18
C ARG A 103 -19.48 33.89 1.43
N ASN A 104 -20.71 33.44 1.29
CA ASN A 104 -21.05 32.02 1.36
C ASN A 104 -20.76 31.28 0.06
N ASP A 105 -20.95 31.97 -1.07
CA ASP A 105 -20.82 31.40 -2.41
C ASP A 105 -19.82 32.20 -3.25
N PHE A 106 -18.95 31.48 -3.94
CA PHE A 106 -18.00 32.05 -4.88
C PHE A 106 -18.01 31.30 -6.20
N ASP A 107 -17.77 32.02 -7.29
CA ASP A 107 -17.60 31.47 -8.62
C ASP A 107 -16.39 32.13 -9.27
N PHE A 108 -15.34 31.35 -9.50
CA PHE A 108 -14.08 31.83 -10.03
C PHE A 108 -13.75 31.15 -11.35
N GLN A 109 -13.18 31.93 -12.27
CA GLN A 109 -12.53 31.39 -13.45
C GLN A 109 -11.02 31.35 -13.22
N VAL A 110 -10.45 30.15 -13.23
CA VAL A 110 -9.03 29.91 -12.99
C VAL A 110 -8.40 29.37 -14.26
N ILE A 111 -7.33 30.02 -14.69
CA ILE A 111 -6.59 29.60 -15.87
C ILE A 111 -5.33 28.86 -15.42
N LEU A 112 -5.16 27.62 -15.88
CA LEU A 112 -3.95 26.83 -15.65
C LEU A 112 -3.18 26.66 -16.97
N GLU A 113 -1.94 27.13 -17.03
CA GLU A 113 -1.04 26.84 -18.14
C GLU A 113 -0.64 25.35 -18.13
N GLY A 114 -0.93 24.66 -19.24
CA GLY A 114 -0.97 23.21 -19.28
C GLY A 114 0.40 22.52 -19.31
N SER A 115 0.65 21.62 -18.35
CA SER A 115 1.71 20.61 -18.44
C SER A 115 1.24 19.16 -18.21
N PHE A 116 -0.05 18.89 -18.00
CA PHE A 116 -0.52 17.53 -17.69
C PHE A 116 -1.88 17.22 -18.34
N SER A 117 -1.93 16.18 -19.18
CA SER A 117 -3.19 15.66 -19.73
C SER A 117 -3.47 14.26 -19.18
N LYS A 118 -4.53 14.13 -18.38
CA LYS A 118 -5.26 12.87 -18.17
C LYS A 118 -6.71 13.14 -18.59
N ARG A 119 -7.19 12.49 -19.66
CA ARG A 119 -8.62 12.27 -19.91
C ARG A 119 -8.77 10.79 -20.29
N ASP A 120 -9.37 10.02 -19.40
CA ASP A 120 -9.90 8.67 -19.69
C ASP A 120 -11.39 8.91 -20.02
N CYS A 121 -11.84 8.65 -21.26
CA CYS A 121 -13.26 8.70 -21.63
C CYS A 121 -13.76 7.26 -21.81
N GLY A 122 -14.85 6.94 -21.11
CA GLY A 122 -15.58 5.69 -21.25
C GLY A 122 -16.38 5.65 -22.55
N LEU A 123 -16.56 4.44 -23.04
CA LEU A 123 -17.36 4.08 -24.22
C LEU A 123 -18.85 4.32 -23.98
N SER A 124 -19.50 5.07 -24.88
CA SER A 124 -20.90 4.85 -25.27
C SER A 124 -21.02 5.22 -26.74
N GLY A 125 -21.38 4.23 -27.56
CA GLY A 125 -21.52 4.38 -29.01
C GLY A 125 -22.88 4.93 -29.43
N GLY A 126 -22.89 5.47 -30.66
CA GLY A 126 -24.10 5.71 -31.46
C GLY A 126 -24.07 7.02 -32.23
N GLY A 127 -23.59 7.00 -33.48
CA GLY A 127 -23.84 8.07 -34.46
C GLY A 127 -22.69 8.36 -35.43
N THR A 128 -22.85 8.00 -36.70
CA THR A 128 -21.98 8.37 -37.85
C THR A 128 -22.31 9.79 -38.38
N PRO A 129 -21.52 10.41 -39.28
CA PRO A 129 -20.87 11.69 -39.00
C PRO A 129 -21.31 12.81 -39.96
N SER A 130 -21.34 14.06 -39.50
CA SER A 130 -21.38 15.20 -40.42
C SER A 130 -20.91 16.50 -39.76
N GLY A 131 -20.04 17.23 -40.47
CA GLY A 131 -20.02 18.69 -40.39
C GLY A 131 -18.88 19.35 -39.61
N SER A 132 -17.81 19.69 -40.34
CA SER A 132 -16.93 20.85 -40.13
C SER A 132 -16.03 20.88 -38.87
N SER A 133 -14.79 20.48 -39.09
CA SER A 133 -13.64 20.74 -38.21
C SER A 133 -13.40 22.24 -38.05
N LYS A 134 -13.65 22.78 -36.85
CA LYS A 134 -13.01 24.02 -36.39
C LYS A 134 -12.08 23.73 -35.20
N ARG A 135 -10.78 23.77 -35.53
CA ARG A 135 -9.64 24.19 -34.67
C ARG A 135 -9.53 23.54 -33.27
N SER A 136 -8.51 22.72 -33.09
CA SER A 136 -7.76 22.74 -31.81
C SER A 136 -6.26 22.75 -32.07
N LYS A 137 -5.66 23.92 -31.82
CA LYS A 137 -4.22 24.17 -31.88
C LYS A 137 -3.53 23.23 -30.88
N LEU A 138 -2.61 22.39 -31.35
CA LEU A 138 -1.62 21.73 -30.50
C LEU A 138 -0.56 22.77 -30.10
N SER A 139 -0.79 23.45 -28.98
CA SER A 139 0.24 24.17 -28.22
C SER A 139 -0.39 24.72 -26.94
N PHE A 140 0.11 24.34 -25.77
CA PHE A 140 0.12 25.12 -24.52
C PHE A 140 -1.13 25.93 -24.14
N LEU A 141 -2.33 25.52 -24.58
CA LEU A 141 -3.51 26.36 -24.39
C LEU A 141 -3.82 26.42 -22.89
N PRO A 142 -3.79 27.63 -22.28
CA PRO A 142 -4.30 27.82 -20.95
C PRO A 142 -5.69 27.20 -20.85
N ARG A 143 -5.87 26.24 -19.94
CA ARG A 143 -7.19 25.67 -19.71
C ARG A 143 -7.87 26.50 -18.65
N SER A 144 -9.03 27.06 -19.00
CA SER A 144 -9.92 27.69 -18.05
C SER A 144 -10.72 26.62 -17.31
N TYR A 145 -10.73 26.73 -15.99
CA TYR A 145 -11.54 25.94 -15.07
C TYR A 145 -12.49 26.88 -14.36
N ARG A 146 -13.74 26.44 -14.18
CA ARG A 146 -14.70 27.13 -13.32
C ARG A 146 -14.68 26.45 -11.96
N VAL A 147 -14.43 27.22 -10.91
CA VAL A 147 -14.34 26.75 -9.55
C VAL A 147 -15.44 27.42 -8.74
N GLN A 148 -16.36 26.63 -8.21
CA GLN A 148 -17.41 27.12 -7.34
C GLN A 148 -17.16 26.65 -5.92
N ILE A 149 -17.31 27.56 -4.96
CA ILE A 149 -17.08 27.31 -3.53
C ILE A 149 -18.35 27.70 -2.80
N HIS A 150 -18.96 26.75 -2.10
CA HIS A 150 -20.23 26.92 -1.38
C HIS A 150 -20.07 26.62 0.10
N PHE A 151 -20.53 27.49 0.98
CA PHE A 151 -20.53 27.26 2.42
C PHE A 151 -21.34 26.02 2.77
N SER A 152 -20.81 25.18 3.66
CA SER A 152 -21.44 23.90 4.02
C SER A 152 -21.75 23.80 5.50
N ALA A 153 -20.74 23.97 6.38
CA ALA A 153 -20.92 23.77 7.81
C ALA A 153 -19.91 24.56 8.65
N LYS A 154 -20.29 24.78 9.91
CA LYS A 154 -19.39 25.28 10.97
C LYS A 154 -18.96 24.09 11.83
N VAL A 155 -17.67 23.98 12.09
CA VAL A 155 -17.08 22.90 12.89
C VAL A 155 -16.32 23.53 14.06
N PRO A 156 -16.93 23.62 15.25
CA PRO A 156 -16.28 24.21 16.43
C PRO A 156 -15.14 23.33 16.93
N LEU A 157 -13.94 23.91 17.15
CA LEU A 157 -12.79 23.16 17.67
C LEU A 157 -13.03 22.63 19.10
N LYS A 158 -13.81 23.36 19.90
CA LYS A 158 -14.24 22.92 21.24
C LYS A 158 -14.96 21.57 21.26
N SER A 159 -15.54 21.10 20.14
CA SER A 159 -16.19 19.78 20.10
C SER A 159 -15.22 18.65 20.47
N VAL A 160 -13.94 18.80 20.14
CA VAL A 160 -12.87 17.86 20.50
C VAL A 160 -12.65 17.79 22.01
N LEU A 161 -12.82 18.92 22.71
CA LEU A 161 -12.68 19.02 24.16
C LEU A 161 -13.94 18.53 24.90
N VAL A 162 -15.13 18.74 24.34
CA VAL A 162 -16.40 18.41 25.01
C VAL A 162 -16.61 16.89 25.13
N THR A 163 -16.16 16.10 24.14
CA THR A 163 -16.17 14.62 24.21
C THR A 163 -15.37 14.06 25.38
N GLN A 164 -14.52 14.87 26.03
CA GLN A 164 -13.70 14.48 27.18
C GLN A 164 -14.49 14.39 28.48
N ARG A 165 -15.61 15.10 28.62
CA ARG A 165 -16.38 15.17 29.88
C ARG A 165 -17.50 14.13 29.99
N GLY A 166 -17.58 13.17 29.05
CA GLY A 166 -18.63 12.15 29.02
C GLY A 166 -20.02 12.73 28.75
N VAL A 167 -20.10 13.93 28.17
CA VAL A 167 -21.35 14.54 27.72
C VAL A 167 -21.63 14.04 26.31
N ASP A 168 -22.85 13.53 26.10
CA ASP A 168 -23.37 12.96 24.86
C ASP A 168 -23.53 14.00 23.73
N THR A 169 -22.45 14.69 23.33
CA THR A 169 -22.39 15.25 21.98
C THR A 169 -22.27 14.10 21.00
N SER A 170 -23.05 14.14 19.91
CA SER A 170 -22.94 13.13 18.84
C SER A 170 -21.49 12.98 18.42
N ASP A 171 -20.95 11.76 18.50
CA ASP A 171 -19.56 11.41 18.13
C ASP A 171 -19.10 12.00 16.79
N ASN A 172 -20.04 12.30 15.90
CA ASN A 172 -19.80 12.94 14.60
C ASN A 172 -19.11 14.31 14.70
N ASP A 173 -19.44 15.16 15.67
CA ASP A 173 -18.94 16.55 15.71
C ASP A 173 -17.44 16.62 16.08
N SER A 174 -16.98 15.72 16.94
CA SER A 174 -15.57 15.61 17.30
C SER A 174 -14.76 14.97 16.16
N GLN A 175 -15.34 13.97 15.48
CA GLN A 175 -14.75 13.36 14.29
C GLN A 175 -14.62 14.36 13.14
N ASP A 176 -15.58 15.28 12.98
CA ASP A 176 -15.53 16.31 11.94
C ASP A 176 -14.41 17.31 12.20
N ALA A 177 -14.21 17.77 13.44
CA ALA A 177 -13.08 18.61 13.80
C ALA A 177 -11.73 17.91 13.57
N VAL A 178 -11.60 16.64 13.97
CA VAL A 178 -10.40 15.83 13.71
C VAL A 178 -10.17 15.66 12.21
N ARG A 179 -11.23 15.50 11.41
CA ARG A 179 -11.13 15.39 9.94
C ARG A 179 -10.59 16.67 9.33
N VAL A 180 -11.02 17.85 9.80
CA VAL A 180 -10.47 19.14 9.35
C VAL A 180 -8.96 19.20 9.63
N LEU A 181 -8.52 18.83 10.83
CA LEU A 181 -7.09 18.83 11.18
C LEU A 181 -6.28 17.84 10.32
N ASP A 182 -6.83 16.64 10.06
CA ASP A 182 -6.23 15.65 9.15
C ASP A 182 -6.14 16.15 7.69
N ILE A 183 -7.06 17.02 7.24
CA ILE A 183 -7.00 17.68 5.93
C ILE A 183 -5.83 18.69 5.90
N VAL A 184 -5.60 19.43 6.97
CA VAL A 184 -4.49 20.40 7.09
C VAL A 184 -3.15 19.70 6.96
N LEU A 185 -2.93 18.60 7.71
CA LEU A 185 -1.69 17.80 7.60
C LEU A 185 -1.43 17.31 6.17
N ARG A 186 -2.50 16.87 5.49
CA ARG A 186 -2.43 16.42 4.09
C ARG A 186 -2.13 17.55 3.12
N GLN A 187 -2.71 18.73 3.33
CA GLN A 187 -2.47 19.90 2.48
C GLN A 187 -1.00 20.33 2.60
N GLN A 188 -0.48 20.43 3.83
CA GLN A 188 0.92 20.77 4.06
C GLN A 188 1.88 19.74 3.41
N ALA A 189 1.60 18.45 3.56
CA ALA A 189 2.39 17.39 2.92
C ALA A 189 2.31 17.46 1.37
N ALA A 190 1.16 17.82 0.81
CA ALA A 190 0.99 17.99 -0.64
C ALA A 190 1.85 19.15 -1.18
N GLU A 191 1.89 20.27 -0.45
CA GLU A 191 2.69 21.46 -0.83
C GLU A 191 4.19 21.18 -0.82
N ARG A 192 4.66 20.30 0.08
CA ARG A 192 6.04 19.83 0.11
C ARG A 192 6.38 18.82 -0.99
N GLY A 193 5.43 18.46 -1.85
CA GLY A 193 5.63 17.50 -2.93
C GLY A 193 5.68 16.04 -2.47
N CYS A 194 5.17 15.73 -1.27
CA CYS A 194 5.12 14.35 -0.79
C CYS A 194 4.12 13.51 -1.61
N LEU A 195 4.45 12.23 -1.81
CA LEU A 195 3.48 11.23 -2.23
C LEU A 195 2.51 10.95 -1.08
N LEU A 196 1.22 11.17 -1.34
CA LEU A 196 0.16 10.93 -0.36
C LEU A 196 -0.45 9.54 -0.57
N VAL A 197 -0.35 8.67 0.44
CA VAL A 197 -1.04 7.37 0.46
C VAL A 197 -1.87 7.26 1.73
N ARG A 198 -3.18 7.48 1.60
CA ARG A 198 -4.13 7.51 2.74
C ARG A 198 -3.74 8.60 3.76
N GLN A 199 -3.25 8.22 4.95
CA GLN A 199 -2.77 9.12 6.01
C GLN A 199 -1.22 9.14 6.09
N ALA A 200 -0.53 8.49 5.16
CA ALA A 200 0.92 8.42 5.13
C ALA A 200 1.50 9.31 4.02
N PHE A 201 2.61 9.97 4.36
CA PHE A 201 3.32 10.95 3.55
C PHE A 201 4.73 10.45 3.26
N PHE A 202 5.11 10.41 1.99
CA PHE A 202 6.42 9.89 1.55
C PHE A 202 7.15 10.95 0.74
N HIS A 203 8.34 11.32 1.21
CA HIS A 203 9.20 12.31 0.56
C HIS A 203 10.38 11.63 -0.14
N ASN A 204 10.94 12.27 -1.17
CA ASN A 204 11.99 11.66 -1.99
C ASN A 204 13.36 11.58 -1.27
N ASP A 205 13.62 12.50 -0.34
CA ASP A 205 14.91 12.57 0.39
C ASP A 205 14.96 11.61 1.58
N MET A 206 13.88 10.88 1.84
CA MET A 206 13.81 9.94 2.96
C MET A 206 14.47 8.61 2.59
N ASN A 207 15.23 8.08 3.56
CA ASN A 207 15.93 6.80 3.51
C ASN A 207 15.24 5.73 2.64
N SER A 208 15.71 5.60 1.40
CA SER A 208 15.20 4.64 0.44
C SER A 208 15.94 3.31 0.53
N VAL A 209 15.26 2.26 0.09
CA VAL A 209 15.68 0.88 0.25
C VAL A 209 15.49 0.17 -1.07
N ASP A 210 16.57 -0.29 -1.71
CA ASP A 210 16.43 -1.06 -2.95
C ASP A 210 15.88 -2.46 -2.65
N VAL A 211 14.75 -2.79 -3.28
CA VAL A 211 14.06 -4.09 -3.15
C VAL A 211 14.37 -5.00 -4.36
N GLY A 212 15.04 -4.47 -5.38
CA GLY A 212 15.37 -5.14 -6.63
C GLY A 212 14.24 -5.05 -7.65
N GLY A 213 14.56 -5.31 -8.92
CA GLY A 213 13.57 -5.31 -10.01
C GLY A 213 13.08 -3.91 -10.42
N GLY A 214 13.89 -2.87 -10.18
CA GLY A 214 13.54 -1.48 -10.45
C GLY A 214 12.52 -0.88 -9.48
N VAL A 215 12.35 -1.50 -8.30
CA VAL A 215 11.41 -1.07 -7.26
C VAL A 215 12.19 -0.76 -5.99
N ILE A 216 11.87 0.38 -5.38
CA ILE A 216 12.46 0.82 -4.11
C ILE A 216 11.37 0.98 -3.05
N GLY A 217 11.70 0.66 -1.79
CA GLY A 217 10.93 1.00 -0.62
C GLY A 217 11.32 2.40 -0.14
N ILE A 218 10.37 3.33 -0.05
CA ILE A 218 10.57 4.64 0.55
C ILE A 218 9.91 4.66 1.91
N ARG A 219 10.66 5.17 2.89
CA ARG A 219 10.15 5.44 4.23
C ARG A 219 9.43 6.78 4.27
N GLY A 220 8.35 6.82 5.02
CA GLY A 220 7.53 7.99 5.24
C GLY A 220 6.85 7.89 6.60
N PHE A 221 5.95 8.82 6.86
CA PHE A 221 5.29 8.93 8.15
C PHE A 221 3.79 8.98 7.98
N ARG A 222 3.09 8.21 8.81
CA ARG A 222 1.66 8.32 8.99
C ARG A 222 1.41 9.28 10.13
N SER A 223 0.69 10.36 9.86
CA SER A 223 0.32 11.35 10.88
C SER A 223 -1.19 11.48 10.92
N SER A 224 -1.77 11.44 12.11
CA SER A 224 -3.21 11.65 12.32
C SER A 224 -3.49 12.22 13.69
N PHE A 225 -4.42 13.16 13.78
CA PHE A 225 -4.90 13.66 15.05
C PHE A 225 -5.85 12.64 15.71
N ARG A 226 -5.73 12.47 17.02
CA ARG A 226 -6.51 11.51 17.81
C ARG A 226 -6.99 12.17 19.10
N PRO A 227 -8.31 12.17 19.37
CA PRO A 227 -8.82 12.60 20.66
C PRO A 227 -8.33 11.63 21.74
N ILE A 228 -7.84 12.19 22.85
CA ILE A 228 -7.43 11.44 24.05
C ILE A 228 -8.18 12.01 25.25
N HIS A 229 -8.16 11.29 26.38
CA HIS A 229 -8.87 11.71 27.58
C HIS A 229 -8.47 13.13 28.05
N GLU A 230 -7.18 13.48 27.93
CA GLU A 230 -6.63 14.75 28.41
C GLU A 230 -6.53 15.84 27.34
N GLY A 231 -7.06 15.63 26.13
CA GLY A 231 -6.79 16.57 25.04
C GLY A 231 -6.93 15.99 23.65
N LEU A 232 -6.10 16.54 22.77
CA LEU A 232 -5.84 16.01 21.45
C LEU A 232 -4.39 15.52 21.41
N SER A 233 -4.13 14.48 20.65
CA SER A 233 -2.77 13.99 20.39
C SER A 233 -2.52 13.87 18.90
N LEU A 234 -1.31 14.19 18.46
CA LEU A 234 -0.84 13.86 17.13
C LEU A 234 -0.15 12.48 17.21
N ASN A 235 -0.76 11.48 16.57
CA ASN A 235 -0.13 10.17 16.42
C ASN A 235 0.74 10.17 15.16
N ILE A 236 2.04 9.89 15.32
CA ILE A 236 2.99 9.78 14.19
C ILE A 236 3.58 8.37 14.19
N ASP A 237 3.61 7.71 13.04
CA ASP A 237 4.23 6.40 12.94
C ASP A 237 5.01 6.21 11.63
N VAL A 238 6.06 5.39 11.67
CA VAL A 238 6.86 5.08 10.47
C VAL A 238 6.07 4.15 9.56
N SER A 239 5.94 4.53 8.30
CA SER A 239 5.35 3.72 7.24
C SER A 239 6.35 3.53 6.11
N THR A 240 6.33 2.37 5.47
CA THR A 240 7.10 2.13 4.24
C THR A 240 6.14 1.89 3.08
N THR A 241 6.36 2.54 1.95
CA THR A 241 5.65 2.26 0.71
C THR A 241 6.61 1.93 -0.40
N MET A 242 6.08 1.38 -1.49
CA MET A 242 6.89 0.99 -2.64
C MET A 242 6.67 1.96 -3.78
N VAL A 243 7.76 2.40 -4.37
CA VAL A 243 7.74 3.24 -5.57
C VAL A 243 8.66 2.67 -6.63
N LEU A 244 8.43 3.06 -7.87
CA LEU A 244 9.35 2.80 -8.97
C LEU A 244 10.64 3.60 -8.77
N LYS A 245 11.77 2.96 -9.07
CA LYS A 245 13.05 3.66 -9.16
C LYS A 245 12.96 4.66 -10.32
N PRO A 246 13.15 5.97 -10.08
CA PRO A 246 13.17 6.94 -11.17
C PRO A 246 14.38 6.68 -12.07
N GLY A 247 14.24 6.96 -13.36
CA GLY A 247 15.31 6.78 -14.34
C GLY A 247 14.83 6.19 -15.67
N PRO A 248 15.76 5.84 -16.58
CA PRO A 248 15.43 5.35 -17.92
C PRO A 248 14.51 4.13 -17.90
N VAL A 249 13.49 4.13 -18.78
CA VAL A 249 12.52 3.03 -18.86
C VAL A 249 13.21 1.70 -19.20
N ILE A 250 14.24 1.73 -20.03
CA ILE A 250 14.97 0.54 -20.45
C ILE A 250 15.69 -0.15 -19.28
N GLU A 251 16.29 0.63 -18.38
CA GLU A 251 17.00 0.11 -17.20
C GLU A 251 16.02 -0.50 -16.20
N PHE A 252 14.83 0.11 -16.04
CA PHE A 252 13.75 -0.49 -15.26
C PHE A 252 13.32 -1.86 -15.82
N LEU A 253 13.14 -1.97 -17.14
CA LEU A 253 12.75 -3.23 -17.79
C LEU A 253 13.81 -4.31 -17.62
N LYS A 254 15.08 -3.97 -17.84
CA LYS A 254 16.23 -4.87 -17.62
C LYS A 254 16.26 -5.39 -16.18
N ALA A 255 16.19 -4.49 -15.20
CA ALA A 255 16.20 -4.85 -13.79
C ALA A 255 14.99 -5.71 -13.41
N ASN A 256 13.78 -5.36 -13.87
CA ASN A 256 12.56 -6.06 -13.50
C ASN A 256 12.47 -7.47 -14.06
N GLN A 257 12.95 -7.67 -15.29
CA GLN A 257 12.97 -8.98 -15.94
C GLN A 257 14.26 -9.77 -15.67
N ASN A 258 15.23 -9.17 -14.97
CA ASN A 258 16.53 -9.76 -14.66
C ASN A 258 17.30 -10.16 -15.94
N VAL A 259 17.38 -9.23 -16.90
CA VAL A 259 18.09 -9.37 -18.17
C VAL A 259 19.12 -8.27 -18.35
N GLU A 260 20.22 -8.57 -19.04
CA GLU A 260 21.32 -7.62 -19.26
C GLU A 260 21.17 -6.84 -20.57
N LEU A 261 20.70 -7.51 -21.62
CA LEU A 261 20.59 -6.93 -22.97
C LEU A 261 19.14 -6.61 -23.33
N PRO A 262 18.86 -5.45 -23.99
CA PRO A 262 17.50 -5.10 -24.43
C PRO A 262 16.81 -6.14 -25.32
N ARG A 263 17.58 -6.95 -26.06
CA ARG A 263 17.06 -8.00 -26.96
C ARG A 263 16.43 -9.17 -26.22
N GLN A 264 16.79 -9.37 -24.94
CA GLN A 264 16.26 -10.46 -24.09
C GLN A 264 14.97 -10.06 -23.38
N ILE A 265 14.51 -8.82 -23.53
CA ILE A 265 13.29 -8.32 -22.87
C ILE A 265 12.07 -9.01 -23.49
N ASP A 266 11.25 -9.63 -22.64
CA ASP A 266 9.89 -10.04 -23.02
C ASP A 266 9.01 -8.79 -23.12
N TRP A 267 8.75 -8.36 -24.35
CA TRP A 267 7.96 -7.16 -24.66
C TRP A 267 6.47 -7.31 -24.31
N ILE A 268 5.93 -8.53 -24.28
CA ILE A 268 4.55 -8.80 -23.87
C ILE A 268 4.42 -8.54 -22.37
N LYS A 269 5.39 -9.03 -21.58
CA LYS A 269 5.46 -8.76 -20.15
C LYS A 269 5.75 -7.28 -19.86
N ALA A 270 6.67 -6.67 -20.62
CA ALA A 270 7.00 -5.25 -20.51
C ALA A 270 5.77 -4.36 -20.74
N SER A 271 4.98 -4.62 -21.79
CA SER A 271 3.76 -3.87 -22.09
C SER A 271 2.77 -3.88 -20.92
N LYS A 272 2.51 -5.06 -20.33
CA LYS A 272 1.61 -5.22 -19.17
C LYS A 272 2.10 -4.48 -17.92
N MET A 273 3.42 -4.43 -17.73
CA MET A 273 4.04 -3.75 -16.58
C MET A 273 4.02 -2.24 -16.73
N LEU A 274 4.35 -1.73 -17.91
CA LEU A 274 4.47 -0.29 -18.18
C LEU A 274 3.12 0.42 -18.26
N LYS A 275 2.04 -0.31 -18.56
CA LYS A 275 0.69 0.23 -18.64
C LYS A 275 0.30 1.02 -17.40
N HIS A 276 -0.17 2.26 -17.61
CA HIS A 276 -0.56 3.25 -16.60
C HIS A 276 0.56 3.88 -15.77
N LEU A 277 1.82 3.52 -16.01
CA LEU A 277 2.95 4.25 -15.45
C LEU A 277 3.10 5.61 -16.15
N ARG A 278 3.76 6.55 -15.48
CA ARG A 278 4.07 7.86 -16.05
C ARG A 278 5.55 7.94 -16.41
N VAL A 279 5.83 8.55 -17.56
CA VAL A 279 7.17 8.84 -18.03
C VAL A 279 7.30 10.31 -18.33
N LYS A 280 8.51 10.83 -18.15
CA LYS A 280 8.93 12.15 -18.57
C LYS A 280 9.76 11.99 -19.83
N ALA A 281 9.34 12.66 -20.90
CA ALA A 281 10.03 12.66 -22.17
C ALA A 281 11.08 13.79 -22.19
N SER A 282 12.35 13.45 -22.44
CA SER A 282 13.47 14.40 -22.37
C SER A 282 13.36 15.51 -23.42
N HIS A 283 13.01 15.17 -24.66
CA HIS A 283 12.96 16.10 -25.80
C HIS A 283 11.99 17.31 -25.62
N ARG A 284 10.97 17.19 -24.76
CA ARG A 284 9.98 18.25 -24.51
C ARG A 284 9.76 18.55 -23.02
N ASN A 285 10.49 17.87 -22.14
CA ASN A 285 10.31 17.97 -20.68
C ASN A 285 8.85 17.71 -20.22
N MET A 286 8.10 16.89 -20.97
CA MET A 286 6.67 16.63 -20.75
C MET A 286 6.43 15.28 -20.09
N GLU A 287 5.47 15.21 -19.17
CA GLU A 287 5.01 13.96 -18.57
C GLU A 287 3.84 13.36 -19.34
N PHE A 288 3.92 12.05 -19.59
CA PHE A 288 2.87 11.28 -20.22
C PHE A 288 2.53 10.01 -19.44
N LYS A 289 1.25 9.62 -19.48
CA LYS A 289 0.80 8.30 -19.01
C LYS A 289 0.97 7.30 -20.15
N ILE A 290 1.62 6.17 -19.86
CA ILE A 290 1.82 5.07 -20.81
C ILE A 290 0.52 4.30 -20.99
N ILE A 291 0.15 4.10 -22.25
CA ILE A 291 -0.99 3.30 -22.69
C ILE A 291 -0.53 1.89 -23.01
N GLY A 292 0.63 1.76 -23.68
CA GLY A 292 1.17 0.50 -24.14
C GLY A 292 2.53 0.66 -24.84
N LEU A 293 2.81 -0.29 -25.72
CA LEU A 293 3.99 -0.33 -26.58
C LEU A 293 3.54 -0.52 -28.03
N SER A 294 4.26 0.10 -28.96
CA SER A 294 3.96 -0.02 -30.38
C SER A 294 4.16 -1.45 -30.88
N ALA A 295 3.34 -1.85 -31.85
CA ALA A 295 3.44 -3.18 -32.47
C ALA A 295 4.69 -3.32 -33.37
N LYS A 296 5.12 -2.22 -33.99
CA LYS A 296 6.32 -2.16 -34.85
C LYS A 296 7.47 -1.43 -34.14
N PRO A 297 8.74 -1.73 -34.49
CA PRO A 297 9.90 -0.99 -33.98
C PRO A 297 9.92 0.46 -34.47
N CYS A 298 10.70 1.31 -33.79
CA CYS A 298 10.79 2.76 -34.05
C CYS A 298 11.08 3.13 -35.51
N ASN A 299 11.92 2.35 -36.20
CA ASN A 299 12.27 2.54 -37.60
C ASN A 299 11.18 2.10 -38.61
N GLN A 300 10.14 1.41 -38.16
CA GLN A 300 9.01 0.95 -39.00
C GLN A 300 7.66 1.49 -38.52
N GLN A 301 7.62 2.08 -37.32
CA GLN A 301 6.41 2.66 -36.76
C GLN A 301 6.14 3.99 -37.46
N LEU A 302 5.09 4.02 -38.28
CA LEU A 302 4.64 5.20 -39.00
C LEU A 302 3.64 6.00 -38.18
N PHE A 303 3.62 7.31 -38.40
CA PHE A 303 2.53 8.19 -37.97
C PHE A 303 2.32 9.32 -38.99
N SER A 304 1.10 9.81 -39.09
CA SER A 304 0.75 10.89 -40.01
C SER A 304 1.09 12.26 -39.39
N MET A 305 2.05 12.96 -39.98
CA MET A 305 2.47 14.32 -39.62
C MET A 305 1.91 15.33 -40.62
N LYS A 306 1.34 16.44 -40.13
CA LYS A 306 0.94 17.55 -41.01
C LYS A 306 2.15 18.42 -41.34
N ILE A 307 2.40 18.66 -42.62
CA ILE A 307 3.45 19.57 -43.09
C ILE A 307 3.04 21.01 -42.78
N LYS A 308 4.01 21.84 -42.35
CA LYS A 308 3.84 23.26 -42.00
C LYS A 308 4.49 24.22 -43.01
N ASP A 309 4.95 23.72 -44.15
CA ASP A 309 5.56 24.54 -45.19
C ASP A 309 4.48 25.27 -45.98
N GLY A 310 4.64 26.59 -46.08
CA GLY A 310 3.62 27.58 -46.45
C GLY A 310 3.00 27.48 -47.84
N GLU A 311 3.35 26.48 -48.64
CA GLU A 311 2.79 26.25 -49.98
C GLU A 311 1.76 25.10 -50.03
N CYS A 312 1.71 24.23 -49.00
CA CYS A 312 0.83 23.06 -48.96
C CYS A 312 0.20 22.86 -47.56
N GLU A 313 -0.50 23.87 -47.04
CA GLU A 313 -1.27 23.74 -45.80
C GLU A 313 -2.34 22.64 -45.92
N GLY A 314 -2.08 21.47 -45.32
CA GLY A 314 -3.09 20.42 -45.16
C GLY A 314 -2.65 19.00 -45.52
N GLN A 315 -1.53 18.82 -46.23
CA GLN A 315 -1.05 17.48 -46.57
C GLN A 315 -0.47 16.76 -45.35
N THR A 316 -0.91 15.52 -45.15
CA THR A 316 -0.37 14.59 -44.16
C THR A 316 0.72 13.74 -44.80
N LYS A 317 1.95 13.87 -44.31
CA LYS A 317 3.08 13.01 -44.64
C LYS A 317 3.15 11.85 -43.66
N GLU A 318 3.26 10.63 -44.17
CA GLU A 318 3.66 9.50 -43.33
C GLU A 318 5.17 9.51 -43.16
N ILE A 319 5.61 9.45 -41.91
CA ILE A 319 7.03 9.41 -41.54
C ILE A 319 7.20 8.41 -40.40
N THR A 320 8.36 7.75 -40.35
CA THR A 320 8.67 6.85 -39.23
C THR A 320 9.00 7.66 -37.97
N VAL A 321 8.77 7.08 -36.79
CA VAL A 321 9.14 7.73 -35.52
C VAL A 321 10.64 8.00 -35.49
N TYR A 322 11.46 7.06 -35.98
CA TYR A 322 12.91 7.22 -36.06
C TYR A 322 13.33 8.40 -36.93
N GLU A 323 12.82 8.50 -38.16
CA GLU A 323 13.15 9.61 -39.07
C GLU A 323 12.69 10.95 -38.53
N TYR A 324 11.50 11.01 -37.92
CA TYR A 324 10.99 12.22 -37.30
C TYR A 324 11.91 12.73 -36.18
N PHE A 325 12.35 11.85 -35.28
CA PHE A 325 13.24 12.22 -34.19
C PHE A 325 14.64 12.61 -34.70
N LYS A 326 15.14 11.92 -35.73
CA LYS A 326 16.40 12.27 -36.41
C LYS A 326 16.37 13.66 -37.06
N GLN A 327 15.25 14.03 -37.70
CA GLN A 327 15.10 15.32 -38.38
C GLN A 327 14.75 16.47 -37.43
N THR A 328 13.97 16.22 -36.38
CA THR A 328 13.39 17.28 -35.53
C THR A 328 14.12 17.47 -34.20
N TYR A 329 14.73 16.42 -33.66
CA TYR A 329 15.36 16.42 -32.34
C TYR A 329 16.77 15.79 -32.42
N THR A 330 16.97 14.69 -31.70
CA THR A 330 18.22 13.94 -31.64
C THR A 330 17.97 12.55 -32.21
N GLU A 331 18.90 12.07 -33.02
CA GLU A 331 18.86 10.73 -33.60
C GLU A 331 18.86 9.66 -32.48
N PRO A 332 17.87 8.75 -32.45
CA PRO A 332 17.87 7.64 -31.50
C PRO A 332 19.06 6.71 -31.76
N THR A 333 19.91 6.48 -30.76
CA THR A 333 21.13 5.67 -30.92
C THR A 333 20.87 4.17 -30.85
N TYR A 334 19.99 3.72 -29.95
CA TYR A 334 19.72 2.28 -29.75
C TYR A 334 18.23 1.92 -29.87
N SER A 335 17.33 2.91 -29.84
CA SER A 335 15.89 2.64 -29.91
C SER A 335 15.37 2.30 -31.31
N ALA A 336 16.20 2.37 -32.36
CA ALA A 336 15.78 2.17 -33.75
C ALA A 336 15.02 0.85 -33.98
N TYR A 337 15.54 -0.24 -33.41
CA TYR A 337 14.98 -1.60 -33.53
C TYR A 337 14.13 -2.02 -32.31
N LEU A 338 13.80 -1.08 -31.42
CA LEU A 338 13.00 -1.33 -30.23
C LEU A 338 11.58 -0.77 -30.44
N PRO A 339 10.56 -1.31 -29.74
CA PRO A 339 9.23 -0.70 -29.74
C PRO A 339 9.26 0.70 -29.11
N CYS A 340 8.33 1.54 -29.54
CA CYS A 340 8.06 2.84 -28.96
C CYS A 340 7.09 2.72 -27.79
N LEU A 341 7.10 3.70 -26.88
CA LEU A 341 6.05 3.88 -25.90
C LEU A 341 4.85 4.55 -26.55
N ASP A 342 3.68 3.94 -26.37
CA ASP A 342 2.41 4.54 -26.76
C ASP A 342 1.91 5.40 -25.60
N VAL A 343 1.79 6.71 -25.85
CA VAL A 343 1.35 7.68 -24.83
C VAL A 343 0.28 8.62 -25.36
N GLY A 344 -0.43 9.32 -24.49
CA GLY A 344 -1.44 10.30 -24.90
C GLY A 344 -2.85 9.71 -24.98
N LYS A 345 -3.52 9.80 -26.14
CA LYS A 345 -4.90 9.31 -26.32
C LYS A 345 -4.91 7.89 -26.91
N PRO A 346 -5.77 6.97 -26.44
CA PRO A 346 -5.86 5.62 -27.00
C PRO A 346 -6.16 5.58 -28.50
N ASP A 347 -7.09 6.43 -28.97
CA ASP A 347 -7.52 6.44 -30.38
C ASP A 347 -6.50 7.10 -31.32
N ARG A 348 -5.58 7.89 -30.76
CA ARG A 348 -4.50 8.55 -31.50
C ARG A 348 -3.27 8.70 -30.60
N PRO A 349 -2.49 7.62 -30.41
CA PRO A 349 -1.33 7.65 -29.55
C PRO A 349 -0.22 8.51 -30.15
N ASN A 350 0.56 9.13 -29.27
CA ASN A 350 1.87 9.66 -29.60
C ASN A 350 2.91 8.57 -29.32
N TYR A 351 3.82 8.35 -30.26
CA TYR A 351 4.87 7.36 -30.12
C TYR A 351 6.17 8.02 -29.65
N LEU A 352 6.75 7.50 -28.58
CA LEU A 352 8.02 7.99 -28.03
C LEU A 352 9.09 6.89 -28.04
N PRO A 353 10.29 7.13 -28.59
CA PRO A 353 11.42 6.23 -28.42
C PRO A 353 11.74 6.01 -26.94
N LEU A 354 12.03 4.76 -26.55
CA LEU A 354 12.33 4.38 -25.16
C LEU A 354 13.52 5.17 -24.58
N GLU A 355 14.51 5.47 -25.41
CA GLU A 355 15.72 6.23 -25.09
C GLU A 355 15.47 7.64 -24.54
N PHE A 356 14.37 8.27 -24.95
CA PHE A 356 14.03 9.61 -24.50
C PHE A 356 13.03 9.61 -23.34
N CYS A 357 12.77 8.45 -22.73
CA CYS A 357 11.73 8.30 -21.71
C CYS A 357 12.31 7.84 -20.37
N SER A 358 12.03 8.61 -19.31
CA SER A 358 12.40 8.27 -17.94
C SER A 358 11.16 8.14 -17.05
N LEU A 359 11.11 7.12 -16.20
CA LEU A 359 10.06 6.98 -15.18
C LEU A 359 10.15 8.14 -14.18
N VAL A 360 9.00 8.79 -13.94
CA VAL A 360 8.85 9.87 -12.96
C VAL A 360 9.06 9.34 -11.54
N SER A 361 9.63 10.15 -10.66
CA SER A 361 9.83 9.83 -9.24
C SER A 361 8.49 9.72 -8.48
N LEU A 362 8.55 9.14 -7.27
CA LEU A 362 7.42 9.02 -6.34
C LEU A 362 6.16 8.38 -6.96
N GLN A 363 6.34 7.47 -7.92
CA GLN A 363 5.25 6.70 -8.50
C GLN A 363 5.07 5.40 -7.74
N ARG A 364 3.92 5.27 -7.06
CA ARG A 364 3.61 4.07 -6.28
C ARG A 364 3.60 2.81 -7.14
N TYR A 365 4.34 1.79 -6.71
CA TYR A 365 4.33 0.46 -7.30
C TYR A 365 3.21 -0.37 -6.65
N THR A 366 2.21 -0.77 -7.43
CA THR A 366 1.01 -1.50 -6.94
C THR A 366 0.94 -2.95 -7.41
N LYS A 367 1.87 -3.38 -8.27
CA LYS A 367 1.93 -4.74 -8.79
C LYS A 367 2.44 -5.70 -7.70
N PRO A 368 2.08 -6.99 -7.75
CA PRO A 368 2.55 -7.96 -6.77
C PRO A 368 4.07 -8.11 -6.83
N LEU A 369 4.69 -8.22 -5.66
CA LEU A 369 6.12 -8.50 -5.51
C LEU A 369 6.42 -9.98 -5.66
N SER A 370 7.66 -10.29 -6.06
CA SER A 370 8.21 -11.63 -5.94
C SER A 370 8.46 -12.02 -4.48
N VAL A 371 8.65 -13.31 -4.21
CA VAL A 371 8.97 -13.81 -2.86
C VAL A 371 10.26 -13.17 -2.33
N ARG A 372 11.30 -13.08 -3.17
CA ARG A 372 12.57 -12.45 -2.84
C ARG A 372 12.41 -10.96 -2.51
N GLN A 373 11.66 -10.23 -3.32
CA GLN A 373 11.36 -8.81 -3.08
C GLN A 373 10.60 -8.61 -1.75
N ARG A 374 9.60 -9.46 -1.46
CA ARG A 374 8.87 -9.41 -0.17
C ARG A 374 9.79 -9.64 1.01
N ALA A 375 10.65 -10.66 0.96
CA ALA A 375 11.59 -10.96 2.03
C ALA A 375 12.55 -9.79 2.27
N LEU A 376 13.13 -9.24 1.20
CA LEU A 376 14.06 -8.12 1.27
C LEU A 376 13.39 -6.84 1.80
N LEU A 377 12.14 -6.57 1.42
CA LEU A 377 11.38 -5.44 1.93
C LEU A 377 11.13 -5.57 3.43
N VAL A 378 10.72 -6.76 3.90
CA VAL A 378 10.46 -7.01 5.34
C VAL A 378 11.75 -6.87 6.15
N GLU A 379 12.83 -7.46 5.66
CA GLU A 379 14.13 -7.40 6.32
C GLU A 379 14.64 -5.97 6.44
N LYS A 380 14.65 -5.22 5.33
CA LYS A 380 15.18 -3.85 5.29
C LYS A 380 14.23 -2.80 5.88
N SER A 381 12.94 -3.11 6.06
CA SER A 381 11.99 -2.23 6.76
C SER A 381 11.93 -2.46 8.26
N ARG A 382 12.60 -3.50 8.78
CA ARG A 382 12.62 -3.81 10.21
C ARG A 382 13.43 -2.73 10.94
N GLN A 383 12.83 -2.15 11.98
CA GLN A 383 13.48 -1.18 12.85
C GLN A 383 13.39 -1.64 14.30
N LYS A 384 14.48 -1.44 15.05
CA LYS A 384 14.44 -1.62 16.50
C LYS A 384 13.66 -0.46 17.15
N PRO A 385 13.06 -0.65 18.35
CA PRO A 385 12.29 0.39 19.01
C PRO A 385 13.04 1.73 19.17
N LEU A 386 14.32 1.71 19.60
CA LEU A 386 15.12 2.92 19.78
C LEU A 386 15.38 3.68 18.46
N GLU A 387 15.66 2.94 17.38
CA GLU A 387 15.83 3.53 16.05
C GLU A 387 14.52 4.14 15.54
N ARG A 388 13.38 3.49 15.83
CA ARG A 388 12.05 4.02 15.49
C ARG A 388 11.75 5.29 16.27
N ILE A 389 12.06 5.34 17.57
CA ILE A 389 11.88 6.54 18.41
C ILE A 389 12.69 7.70 17.84
N LYS A 390 13.98 7.49 17.54
CA LYS A 390 14.83 8.51 16.92
C LYS A 390 14.24 9.01 15.60
N ALA A 391 13.84 8.10 14.72
CA ALA A 391 13.27 8.45 13.42
C ALA A 391 11.98 9.29 13.54
N LEU A 392 11.17 9.06 14.57
CA LEU A 392 9.95 9.83 14.82
C LEU A 392 10.24 11.23 15.39
N ASN A 393 11.23 11.36 16.28
CA ASN A 393 11.67 12.68 16.76
C ASN A 393 12.28 13.51 15.61
N ASP A 394 13.17 12.91 14.82
CA ASP A 394 13.75 13.56 13.63
C ASP A 394 12.66 14.01 12.64
N ALA A 395 11.59 13.20 12.49
CA ALA A 395 10.45 13.56 11.67
C ALA A 395 9.68 14.75 12.23
N MET A 396 9.44 14.79 13.55
CA MET A 396 8.74 15.92 14.17
C MET A 396 9.47 17.24 13.91
N ASP A 397 10.80 17.23 14.01
CA ASP A 397 11.64 18.39 13.70
C ASP A 397 11.67 18.73 12.21
N THR A 398 11.65 17.74 11.32
CA THR A 398 11.63 17.95 9.86
C THR A 398 10.28 18.51 9.38
N TYR A 399 9.17 17.99 9.92
CA TYR A 399 7.84 18.40 9.51
C TYR A 399 7.39 19.71 10.15
N CYS A 400 7.84 20.08 11.35
CA CYS A 400 7.50 21.37 11.98
C CYS A 400 6.00 21.69 11.85
N TYR A 401 5.13 20.75 12.24
CA TYR A 401 3.67 20.90 12.10
C TYR A 401 3.14 22.13 12.85
N ASP A 402 3.77 22.49 13.96
CA ASP A 402 3.53 23.68 14.78
C ASP A 402 3.70 25.01 14.03
N LYS A 403 4.55 25.05 12.99
CA LYS A 403 4.79 26.25 12.17
C LYS A 403 3.79 26.42 11.02
N ASP A 404 2.87 25.47 10.83
CA ASP A 404 1.87 25.61 9.78
C ASP A 404 0.94 26.80 10.09
N PRO A 405 0.77 27.77 9.17
CA PRO A 405 -0.04 28.96 9.43
C PRO A 405 -1.49 28.66 9.80
N PHE A 406 -2.07 27.55 9.32
CA PHE A 406 -3.43 27.14 9.66
C PHE A 406 -3.49 26.64 11.12
N LEU A 407 -2.54 25.80 11.52
CA LEU A 407 -2.49 25.26 12.90
C LEU A 407 -2.13 26.36 13.90
N ALA A 408 -1.10 27.16 13.60
CA ALA A 408 -0.70 28.29 14.44
C ALA A 408 -1.83 29.33 14.56
N GLY A 409 -2.52 29.67 13.46
CA GLY A 409 -3.64 30.61 13.45
C GLY A 409 -4.89 30.13 14.19
N SER A 410 -5.00 28.82 14.45
CA SER A 410 -6.07 28.23 15.28
C SER A 410 -5.64 28.00 16.74
N GLY A 411 -4.45 28.49 17.13
CA GLY A 411 -3.91 28.35 18.48
C GLY A 411 -3.50 26.92 18.84
N ILE A 412 -3.25 26.07 17.83
CA ILE A 412 -2.83 24.68 18.04
C ILE A 412 -1.30 24.64 18.18
N SER A 413 -0.83 24.13 19.31
CA SER A 413 0.60 23.88 19.55
C SER A 413 0.83 22.41 19.81
N ILE A 414 1.92 21.85 19.25
CA ILE A 414 2.24 20.42 19.33
C ILE A 414 3.54 20.24 20.10
N GLU A 415 3.47 19.45 21.16
CA GLU A 415 4.65 19.10 21.95
C GLU A 415 5.62 18.26 21.12
N LYS A 416 6.92 18.55 21.21
CA LYS A 416 7.95 17.82 20.44
C LYS A 416 8.40 16.53 21.10
N GLN A 417 8.16 16.40 22.40
CA GLN A 417 8.47 15.19 23.14
C GLN A 417 7.32 14.19 23.02
N MET A 418 7.68 12.91 22.97
CA MET A 418 6.72 11.81 22.97
C MET A 418 6.00 11.73 24.32
N SER A 419 4.69 11.47 24.28
CA SER A 419 3.88 11.31 25.48
C SER A 419 4.27 10.05 26.25
N LEU A 420 4.49 10.21 27.55
CA LEU A 420 4.75 9.13 28.48
C LEU A 420 3.41 8.57 29.00
N ALA A 421 3.30 7.26 29.06
CA ALA A 421 2.13 6.56 29.56
C ALA A 421 2.52 5.53 30.62
N GLU A 422 1.70 5.38 31.66
CA GLU A 422 1.87 4.32 32.65
C GLU A 422 1.28 3.00 32.12
N GLY A 423 2.16 2.05 31.79
CA GLY A 423 1.80 0.70 31.38
C GLY A 423 1.79 -0.28 32.56
N ARG A 424 1.16 -1.46 32.35
CA ARG A 424 1.16 -2.56 33.31
C ARG A 424 1.47 -3.89 32.62
N VAL A 425 2.44 -4.65 33.14
CA VAL A 425 2.68 -6.04 32.71
C VAL A 425 1.79 -6.95 33.55
N LEU A 426 0.83 -7.60 32.89
CA LEU A 426 0.00 -8.61 33.53
C LEU A 426 0.80 -9.90 33.75
N ASN A 427 0.48 -10.60 34.82
CA ASN A 427 1.04 -11.93 35.05
C ASN A 427 0.52 -12.88 33.94
N PRO A 428 1.41 -13.66 33.30
CA PRO A 428 0.97 -14.63 32.32
C PRO A 428 0.13 -15.72 33.00
N PRO A 429 -0.86 -16.29 32.30
CA PRO A 429 -1.62 -17.41 32.84
C PRO A 429 -0.73 -18.63 33.02
N MET A 430 -1.02 -19.42 34.05
CA MET A 430 -0.37 -20.71 34.28
C MET A 430 -0.86 -21.72 33.23
N LEU A 431 0.08 -22.35 32.53
CA LEU A 431 -0.23 -23.38 31.54
C LEU A 431 -0.09 -24.76 32.19
N LYS A 432 -1.04 -25.66 31.91
CA LYS A 432 -0.94 -27.06 32.31
C LYS A 432 -0.44 -27.92 31.16
N PHE A 433 0.68 -28.59 31.35
CA PHE A 433 1.22 -29.60 30.43
C PHE A 433 0.83 -31.01 30.89
N GLY A 434 1.15 -32.02 30.06
CA GLY A 434 0.78 -33.41 30.36
C GLY A 434 1.21 -33.85 31.76
N LYS A 435 0.43 -34.76 32.37
CA LYS A 435 0.52 -35.13 33.80
C LYS A 435 0.22 -34.01 34.81
N ASN A 436 -0.55 -32.97 34.42
CA ASN A 436 -0.91 -31.82 35.27
C ASN A 436 0.31 -31.01 35.76
N GLU A 437 1.40 -30.99 35.00
CA GLU A 437 2.54 -30.14 35.33
C GLU A 437 2.22 -28.67 35.04
N ASP A 438 2.35 -27.84 36.08
CA ASP A 438 2.20 -26.39 35.95
C ASP A 438 3.47 -25.78 35.32
N PHE A 439 3.26 -24.92 34.32
CA PHE A 439 4.30 -24.18 33.64
C PHE A 439 3.90 -22.71 33.54
N LEU A 440 4.74 -21.84 34.09
CA LEU A 440 4.59 -20.41 33.96
C LEU A 440 5.35 -19.91 32.72
N PRO A 441 4.67 -19.38 31.69
CA PRO A 441 5.34 -18.81 30.52
C PRO A 441 6.21 -17.61 30.92
N SER A 442 7.36 -17.49 30.26
CA SER A 442 8.22 -16.31 30.39
C SER A 442 8.22 -15.52 29.07
N ASN A 443 8.15 -14.19 29.16
CA ASN A 443 8.20 -13.27 28.02
C ASN A 443 7.21 -13.62 26.88
N GLY A 444 6.03 -14.14 27.22
CA GLY A 444 5.01 -14.55 26.26
C GLY A 444 5.40 -15.73 25.37
N ARG A 445 6.41 -16.52 25.75
CA ARG A 445 6.91 -17.67 24.99
C ARG A 445 6.82 -18.95 25.80
N TRP A 446 6.56 -20.06 25.11
CA TRP A 446 6.55 -21.42 25.64
C TRP A 446 6.85 -22.41 24.49
N ASN A 447 7.28 -23.62 24.80
CA ASN A 447 7.50 -24.68 23.81
C ASN A 447 7.14 -26.06 24.37
N PHE A 448 7.10 -27.07 23.52
CA PHE A 448 6.81 -28.47 23.90
C PHE A 448 8.07 -29.26 24.28
N ASN A 449 9.20 -28.60 24.55
CA ASN A 449 10.47 -29.30 24.81
C ASN A 449 10.45 -30.09 26.13
N LYS A 450 9.48 -29.84 27.02
CA LYS A 450 9.22 -30.69 28.18
C LYS A 450 8.47 -31.96 27.74
N LYS A 451 9.19 -33.09 27.78
CA LYS A 451 8.94 -34.43 27.19
C LYS A 451 7.61 -35.13 27.57
N HIS A 452 6.65 -34.47 28.22
CA HIS A 452 5.46 -35.12 28.77
C HIS A 452 4.14 -34.68 28.14
N ALA A 453 4.19 -33.82 27.11
CA ALA A 453 3.03 -33.21 26.49
C ALA A 453 2.62 -33.85 25.14
N THR A 454 2.92 -35.13 24.90
CA THR A 454 2.35 -35.83 23.74
C THR A 454 0.88 -36.14 24.05
N PRO A 455 -0.11 -35.59 23.34
CA PRO A 455 -1.51 -35.90 23.62
C PRO A 455 -1.74 -37.38 23.32
N ARG A 456 -2.18 -38.17 24.31
CA ARG A 456 -2.52 -39.61 24.20
C ARG A 456 -3.37 -39.94 22.96
N TYR A 457 -4.19 -38.99 22.50
CA TYR A 457 -5.11 -39.16 21.36
C TYR A 457 -4.48 -38.95 19.97
N SER A 458 -3.25 -38.45 19.89
CA SER A 458 -2.56 -38.19 18.62
C SER A 458 -2.24 -39.51 17.89
N PHE A 459 -1.94 -40.57 18.65
CA PHE A 459 -1.62 -41.90 18.13
C PHE A 459 -2.87 -42.71 17.74
N ILE A 460 -3.97 -42.61 18.50
CA ILE A 460 -5.25 -43.23 18.13
C ILE A 460 -5.73 -42.69 16.78
N THR A 461 -5.50 -41.41 16.52
CA THR A 461 -5.82 -40.76 15.24
C THR A 461 -4.81 -41.12 14.12
N TRP A 462 -3.56 -41.43 14.46
CA TRP A 462 -2.54 -41.97 13.54
C TRP A 462 -2.85 -43.41 13.10
N VAL A 463 -3.27 -44.28 14.03
CA VAL A 463 -3.70 -45.65 13.72
C VAL A 463 -4.97 -45.65 12.85
N ALA A 464 -5.93 -44.76 13.10
CA ALA A 464 -7.15 -44.65 12.29
C ALA A 464 -6.89 -44.16 10.84
N MET A 465 -5.81 -43.41 10.62
CA MET A 465 -5.38 -42.92 9.29
C MET A 465 -4.47 -43.92 8.54
N ARG A 466 -3.88 -44.89 9.24
CA ARG A 466 -2.97 -45.91 8.68
C ARG A 466 -3.65 -46.76 7.59
N GLY A 467 -4.94 -47.05 7.72
CA GLY A 467 -5.71 -47.79 6.72
C GLY A 467 -6.01 -47.00 5.43
N SER A 468 -5.79 -45.68 5.41
CA SER A 468 -6.14 -44.81 4.27
C SER A 468 -4.94 -44.18 3.54
N LEU A 469 -3.72 -44.50 3.97
CA LEU A 469 -2.46 -43.92 3.46
C LEU A 469 -1.55 -44.96 2.77
N GLY A 470 -2.09 -46.14 2.45
CA GLY A 470 -1.38 -47.28 1.87
C GLY A 470 -0.81 -47.02 0.48
N SER A 471 0.39 -46.46 0.43
CA SER A 471 1.43 -46.71 -0.59
C SER A 471 2.73 -45.98 -0.23
N ALA A 472 2.66 -44.73 0.22
CA ALA A 472 3.84 -43.89 0.48
C ALA A 472 4.61 -44.22 1.78
N TYR A 473 4.06 -45.07 2.65
CA TYR A 473 4.72 -45.46 3.91
C TYR A 473 5.40 -46.83 3.80
N GLU A 474 4.88 -47.73 2.97
CA GLU A 474 5.49 -49.02 2.68
C GLU A 474 6.86 -48.85 2.01
N GLY A 475 7.01 -47.84 1.13
CA GLY A 475 8.27 -47.52 0.46
C GLY A 475 9.38 -46.93 1.36
N VAL A 476 9.05 -46.33 2.50
CA VAL A 476 10.06 -45.75 3.43
C VAL A 476 10.60 -46.80 4.42
N MET A 477 9.76 -47.77 4.78
CA MET A 477 9.98 -48.77 5.84
C MET A 477 10.29 -50.16 5.29
N VAL A 478 10.85 -50.22 4.06
CA VAL A 478 10.95 -51.38 3.15
C VAL A 478 11.09 -52.76 3.81
N ASP A 479 11.80 -52.93 4.94
CA ASP A 479 11.93 -54.24 5.61
C ASP A 479 11.92 -54.22 7.18
N GLN A 480 11.44 -53.16 7.85
CA GLN A 480 11.33 -53.14 9.33
C GLN A 480 9.92 -52.74 9.79
N TYR A 481 8.97 -53.58 9.40
CA TYR A 481 7.58 -53.50 9.80
C TYR A 481 7.40 -54.03 11.23
N MET A 482 7.07 -53.21 12.23
CA MET A 482 6.46 -53.70 13.49
C MET A 482 5.48 -52.70 14.13
N GLY A 483 4.33 -53.22 14.58
CA GLY A 483 3.20 -52.46 15.14
C GLY A 483 3.33 -52.10 16.63
N ASP A 484 4.56 -52.08 17.17
CA ASP A 484 4.83 -51.81 18.57
C ASP A 484 5.30 -50.36 18.82
N TRP A 485 4.65 -49.70 19.78
CA TRP A 485 4.87 -48.30 20.17
C TRP A 485 6.27 -48.05 20.74
N GLU A 486 6.76 -48.96 21.58
CA GLU A 486 8.10 -48.81 22.17
C GLU A 486 9.17 -48.92 21.11
N THR A 487 9.02 -49.85 20.17
CA THR A 487 9.98 -50.05 19.08
C THR A 487 10.03 -48.86 18.10
N LEU A 488 8.89 -48.27 17.73
CA LEU A 488 8.86 -47.09 16.85
C LEU A 488 9.41 -45.83 17.53
N ILE A 489 9.15 -45.65 18.83
CA ILE A 489 9.74 -44.56 19.59
C ILE A 489 11.25 -44.78 19.78
N ARG A 490 11.72 -45.99 20.03
CA ARG A 490 13.16 -46.31 20.02
C ARG A 490 13.78 -46.01 18.65
N LEU A 491 13.12 -46.37 17.54
CA LEU A 491 13.58 -46.05 16.18
C LEU A 491 13.68 -44.55 15.88
N ILE A 492 12.74 -43.76 16.41
CA ILE A 492 12.69 -42.31 16.21
C ILE A 492 13.61 -41.57 17.19
N VAL A 493 13.82 -42.08 18.39
CA VAL A 493 14.54 -41.40 19.49
C VAL A 493 16.00 -41.85 19.59
N ASP A 494 16.30 -43.13 19.39
CA ASP A 494 17.63 -43.72 19.53
C ASP A 494 18.43 -43.64 18.20
N ASP A 495 19.76 -43.73 18.29
CA ASP A 495 20.65 -43.65 17.11
C ASP A 495 20.69 -45.01 16.39
N THR A 496 19.73 -45.22 15.50
CA THR A 496 19.39 -46.53 14.92
C THR A 496 20.23 -46.92 13.68
N GLY A 497 21.40 -46.30 13.49
CA GLY A 497 22.25 -46.54 12.32
C GLY A 497 21.68 -46.00 11.00
N TRP A 498 20.56 -45.29 11.03
CA TRP A 498 19.94 -44.66 9.86
C TRP A 498 20.71 -43.41 9.43
N SER A 499 20.69 -43.13 8.12
CA SER A 499 21.26 -41.88 7.61
C SER A 499 20.53 -40.67 8.21
N LYS A 500 21.26 -39.58 8.44
CA LYS A 500 20.71 -38.33 9.01
C LYS A 500 19.49 -37.82 8.23
N VAL A 501 19.49 -38.03 6.91
CA VAL A 501 18.38 -37.72 6.01
C VAL A 501 17.15 -38.55 6.35
N LYS A 502 17.30 -39.87 6.51
CA LYS A 502 16.21 -40.80 6.85
C LYS A 502 15.61 -40.48 8.23
N VAL A 503 16.46 -40.24 9.23
CA VAL A 503 16.04 -39.85 10.59
C VAL A 503 15.26 -38.54 10.56
N PHE A 504 15.75 -37.54 9.81
CA PHE A 504 15.08 -36.25 9.68
C PHE A 504 13.71 -36.38 9.00
N VAL A 505 13.65 -37.06 7.85
CA VAL A 505 12.40 -37.25 7.10
C VAL A 505 11.35 -37.93 7.97
N MET A 506 11.72 -38.98 8.70
CA MET A 506 10.80 -39.70 9.59
C MET A 506 10.31 -38.85 10.77
N ARG A 507 11.22 -38.16 11.48
CA ARG A 507 10.86 -37.27 12.60
C ARG A 507 9.95 -36.14 12.15
N TYR A 508 10.29 -35.50 11.04
CA TYR A 508 9.55 -34.37 10.53
C TYR A 508 8.20 -34.79 9.95
N MET A 509 8.11 -35.92 9.26
CA MET A 509 6.82 -36.51 8.81
C MET A 509 5.89 -36.81 9.98
N PHE A 510 6.42 -37.43 11.03
CA PHE A 510 5.66 -37.73 12.24
C PHE A 510 5.12 -36.45 12.88
N GLN A 511 5.97 -35.44 13.05
CA GLN A 511 5.59 -34.14 13.58
C GLN A 511 4.54 -33.43 12.71
N ALA A 512 4.75 -33.37 11.39
CA ALA A 512 3.86 -32.71 10.45
C ALA A 512 2.48 -33.36 10.42
N THR A 513 2.43 -34.69 10.50
CA THR A 513 1.20 -35.48 10.54
C THR A 513 0.39 -35.19 11.81
N ILE A 514 1.05 -35.19 12.99
CA ILE A 514 0.40 -34.84 14.26
C ILE A 514 -0.15 -33.41 14.22
N TYR A 515 0.63 -32.46 13.71
CA TYR A 515 0.21 -31.06 13.60
C TYR A 515 -1.00 -30.91 12.67
N MET A 516 -1.00 -31.57 11.51
CA MET A 516 -2.11 -31.56 10.56
C MET A 516 -3.40 -32.12 11.16
N ILE A 517 -3.30 -33.21 11.92
CA ILE A 517 -4.42 -33.82 12.63
C ILE A 517 -4.95 -32.89 13.73
N TRP A 518 -4.06 -32.31 14.53
CA TRP A 518 -4.45 -31.34 15.57
C TRP A 518 -5.19 -30.15 14.96
N ARG A 519 -4.66 -29.60 13.86
CA ARG A 519 -5.26 -28.47 13.14
C ARG A 519 -6.66 -28.82 12.63
N GLU A 520 -6.82 -29.99 12.02
CA GLU A 520 -8.11 -30.46 11.51
C GLU A 520 -9.14 -30.63 12.64
N ARG A 521 -8.73 -31.24 13.76
CA ARG A 521 -9.60 -31.40 14.94
C ARG A 521 -10.04 -30.06 15.53
N ASN A 522 -9.12 -29.09 15.62
CA ASN A 522 -9.44 -27.77 16.14
C ASN A 522 -10.40 -27.02 15.21
N ARG A 523 -10.19 -27.09 13.89
CA ARG A 523 -11.11 -26.51 12.91
C ARG A 523 -12.54 -27.03 13.07
N ARG A 524 -12.69 -28.35 13.19
CA ARG A 524 -14.00 -28.98 13.42
C ARG A 524 -14.64 -28.55 14.73
N ARG A 525 -13.86 -28.40 15.81
CA ARG A 525 -14.35 -27.87 17.10
C ARG A 525 -14.89 -26.43 16.99
N HIS A 526 -14.39 -25.66 16.03
CA HIS A 526 -14.84 -24.30 15.75
C HIS A 526 -15.88 -24.23 14.60
N GLY A 527 -16.51 -25.35 14.26
CA GLY A 527 -17.62 -25.41 13.30
C GLY A 527 -17.21 -25.47 11.83
N GLU A 528 -15.92 -25.63 11.51
CA GLU A 528 -15.49 -25.84 10.12
C GLU A 528 -15.83 -27.26 9.64
N LYS A 529 -16.09 -27.39 8.34
CA LYS A 529 -16.38 -28.69 7.71
C LYS A 529 -15.13 -29.58 7.67
N ALA A 530 -15.35 -30.89 7.75
CA ALA A 530 -14.31 -31.89 7.65
C ALA A 530 -13.57 -31.81 6.30
N VAL A 531 -12.24 -31.78 6.36
CA VAL A 531 -11.38 -31.87 5.16
C VAL A 531 -11.18 -33.35 4.78
N PRO A 532 -11.32 -33.70 3.48
CA PRO A 532 -11.05 -35.07 3.01
C PRO A 532 -9.61 -35.50 3.28
N THR A 533 -9.43 -36.77 3.67
CA THR A 533 -8.12 -37.34 3.99
C THR A 533 -7.09 -37.13 2.87
N MET A 534 -7.47 -37.38 1.60
CA MET A 534 -6.58 -37.18 0.45
C MET A 534 -6.05 -35.75 0.30
N SER A 535 -6.84 -34.75 0.69
CA SER A 535 -6.39 -33.35 0.69
C SER A 535 -5.36 -33.10 1.80
N MET A 536 -5.52 -33.74 2.95
CA MET A 536 -4.55 -33.68 4.04
C MET A 536 -3.23 -34.36 3.66
N VAL A 537 -3.28 -35.50 2.95
CA VAL A 537 -2.10 -36.21 2.44
C VAL A 537 -1.33 -35.35 1.43
N SER A 538 -2.03 -34.75 0.46
CA SER A 538 -1.42 -33.82 -0.51
C SER A 538 -0.77 -32.61 0.17
N GLN A 539 -1.40 -32.11 1.24
CA GLN A 539 -0.86 -31.00 2.03
C GLN A 539 0.37 -31.40 2.84
N LEU A 540 0.43 -32.62 3.37
CA LEU A 540 1.60 -33.18 4.05
C LEU A 540 2.78 -33.34 3.08
N ASP A 541 2.55 -33.95 1.91
CA ASP A 541 3.55 -34.10 0.85
C ASP A 541 4.11 -32.74 0.39
N LYS A 542 3.24 -31.74 0.22
CA LYS A 542 3.67 -30.36 -0.07
C LYS A 542 4.50 -29.76 1.07
N ASN A 543 4.12 -29.98 2.33
CA ASN A 543 4.87 -29.47 3.49
C ASN A 543 6.26 -30.12 3.60
N MET A 544 6.38 -31.40 3.29
CA MET A 544 7.67 -32.11 3.25
C MET A 544 8.59 -31.53 2.19
N ARG A 545 8.11 -31.42 0.94
CA ARG A 545 8.89 -30.83 -0.15
C ARG A 545 9.35 -29.42 0.18
N ASN A 546 8.45 -28.57 0.65
CA ASN A 546 8.77 -27.20 1.02
C ASN A 546 9.87 -27.15 2.09
N GLN A 547 9.80 -28.01 3.10
CA GLN A 547 10.80 -28.02 4.17
C GLN A 547 12.18 -28.47 3.67
N LEU A 548 12.23 -29.52 2.85
CA LEU A 548 13.48 -30.00 2.23
C LEU A 548 14.08 -28.94 1.30
N THR A 549 13.25 -28.20 0.54
CA THR A 549 13.70 -27.07 -0.27
C THR A 549 14.24 -25.91 0.59
N VAL A 550 13.61 -25.62 1.73
CA VAL A 550 14.07 -24.58 2.66
C VAL A 550 15.42 -24.94 3.27
N ILE A 551 15.61 -26.19 3.69
CA ILE A 551 16.89 -26.67 4.25
C ILE A 551 18.00 -26.52 3.20
N ARG A 552 17.75 -26.96 1.96
CA ARG A 552 18.70 -26.78 0.85
C ARG A 552 19.02 -25.30 0.59
N SER A 553 18.03 -24.41 0.63
CA SER A 553 18.23 -22.97 0.40
C SER A 553 19.06 -22.27 1.48
N ARG A 554 19.24 -22.90 2.65
CA ARG A 554 20.07 -22.41 3.76
C ARG A 554 21.52 -22.89 3.68
N GLY A 555 21.88 -23.66 2.65
CA GLY A 555 23.24 -24.16 2.44
C GLY A 555 23.64 -25.31 3.37
N ASP A 556 22.69 -26.04 3.95
CA ASP A 556 22.98 -27.19 4.81
C ASP A 556 23.18 -28.46 3.95
N GLU A 557 24.44 -28.74 3.60
CA GLU A 557 24.86 -29.90 2.79
C GLU A 557 24.59 -31.25 3.49
N LYS A 558 24.34 -31.25 4.82
CA LYS A 558 24.11 -32.49 5.58
C LYS A 558 22.80 -33.20 5.21
N PHE A 559 21.89 -32.52 4.53
CA PHE A 559 20.61 -33.06 4.06
C PHE A 559 20.50 -33.07 2.53
N GLU A 560 21.64 -32.97 1.84
CA GLU A 560 21.72 -33.11 0.39
C GLU A 560 21.20 -34.50 -0.03
N GLY A 561 20.40 -34.54 -1.10
CA GLY A 561 19.69 -35.76 -1.52
C GLY A 561 18.37 -36.04 -0.78
N GLY A 562 17.99 -35.29 0.27
CA GLY A 562 16.74 -35.53 1.00
C GLY A 562 15.46 -35.39 0.15
N MET A 563 15.49 -34.56 -0.89
CA MET A 563 14.40 -34.46 -1.86
C MET A 563 14.34 -35.67 -2.79
N ALA A 564 15.48 -36.23 -3.22
CA ALA A 564 15.53 -37.45 -4.00
C ALA A 564 15.01 -38.64 -3.18
N TYR A 565 15.50 -38.77 -1.94
CA TYR A 565 15.02 -39.79 -0.99
C TYR A 565 13.49 -39.71 -0.75
N TRP A 566 12.92 -38.51 -0.63
CA TRP A 566 11.46 -38.35 -0.49
C TRP A 566 10.68 -38.78 -1.74
N PHE A 567 11.24 -38.60 -2.94
CA PHE A 567 10.61 -39.06 -4.17
C PHE A 567 10.76 -40.56 -4.39
N GLU A 568 11.87 -41.16 -3.97
CA GLU A 568 12.11 -42.61 -4.03
C GLU A 568 11.23 -43.40 -3.05
N ALA A 569 10.89 -42.81 -1.91
CA ALA A 569 10.13 -43.48 -0.87
C ALA A 569 8.60 -43.38 -1.02
N ARG A 570 8.13 -42.78 -2.12
CA ARG A 570 6.72 -42.61 -2.50
C ARG A 570 6.33 -43.62 -3.56
#